data_AF-A3X235-F1
#
_entry.id   AF-A3X235-F1
#
_cell.length_a   1.000
_cell.length_b   1.000
_cell.length_c   1.000
_cell.angle_alpha   90.00
_cell.angle_beta   90.00
_cell.angle_gamma   90.00
#
_symmetry.space_group_name_H-M   'P 1'
#
loop_
_entity.id
_entity.type
_entity.pdbx_description
1 polymer ?
#
loop_
_entity_poly.entity_id
_entity_poly.type
_entity_poly.pdbx_seq_one_letter_code
_entity_poly.pdbx_strand_id
1 'polypeptide(L)'
;MAGGAAEAEAAAQPWDGFGRIDFEGKLAPMDDRATIERYLAQAEAHVAEGEGYIIQQRQIIAYLEREGDEQAEIIARDLLTTFEQSHGAYVADRDRLRAELTALGQRQRS
;
A
#
# COMPACT_ATOMS: atom_id res chain seq x y z
N MET A 1 13.66 -35.18 -2.01
CA MET A 1 14.86 -34.79 -1.26
C MET A 1 15.50 -33.63 -2.00
N ALA A 2 15.78 -32.55 -1.24
CA ALA A 2 16.29 -31.22 -1.64
C ALA A 2 15.33 -30.42 -2.56
N GLY A 3 14.98 -29.16 -2.30
CA GLY A 3 15.39 -28.16 -1.32
C GLY A 3 14.83 -26.84 -1.87
N GLY A 4 13.95 -26.13 -1.16
CA GLY A 4 14.41 -25.11 -0.22
C GLY A 4 14.76 -23.82 -0.96
N ALA A 5 13.74 -23.09 -1.41
CA ALA A 5 13.87 -21.69 -1.82
C ALA A 5 12.75 -20.91 -1.13
N ALA A 6 13.14 -20.16 -0.09
CA ALA A 6 12.53 -18.96 0.49
C ALA A 6 10.99 -18.88 0.47
N GLU A 7 10.25 -19.06 1.57
CA GLU A 7 10.27 -18.16 2.73
C GLU A 7 10.45 -16.68 2.34
N ALA A 8 9.42 -16.09 1.71
CA ALA A 8 8.88 -14.76 2.03
C ALA A 8 7.80 -14.35 1.01
N GLU A 9 6.73 -15.13 0.85
CA GLU A 9 5.48 -14.61 0.28
C GLU A 9 4.52 -14.38 1.44
N ALA A 10 4.88 -13.41 2.28
CA ALA A 10 3.98 -12.87 3.29
C ALA A 10 2.84 -12.16 2.54
N ALA A 11 1.81 -12.94 2.20
CA ALA A 11 0.44 -12.53 1.98
C ALA A 11 0.28 -11.05 1.59
N ALA A 12 0.62 -10.73 0.34
CA ALA A 12 0.03 -9.60 -0.34
C ALA A 12 -1.45 -9.94 -0.53
N GLN A 13 -2.22 -9.76 0.55
CA GLN A 13 -3.67 -9.81 0.49
C GLN A 13 -4.09 -8.79 -0.56
N PRO A 14 -4.90 -9.16 -1.56
CA PRO A 14 -5.38 -8.20 -2.53
C PRO A 14 -6.13 -7.09 -1.79
N TRP A 15 -5.84 -5.82 -2.08
CA TRP A 15 -6.61 -4.69 -1.58
C TRP A 15 -7.54 -4.25 -2.70
N ASP A 16 -8.50 -5.10 -3.05
CA ASP A 16 -9.57 -4.70 -3.96
C ASP A 16 -10.31 -3.54 -3.29
N GLY A 17 -10.26 -2.38 -3.96
CA GLY A 17 -11.08 -1.23 -3.63
C GLY A 17 -12.54 -1.63 -3.51
N PHE A 18 -13.31 -0.75 -2.86
CA PHE A 18 -14.71 -0.94 -2.46
C PHE A 18 -14.88 -1.75 -1.17
N GLY A 19 -15.05 -1.03 -0.05
CA GLY A 19 -15.64 -1.50 1.21
C GLY A 19 -15.25 -2.93 1.63
N ARG A 20 -14.10 -3.07 2.31
CA ARG A 20 -13.57 -4.40 2.59
C ARG A 20 -14.10 -5.01 3.89
N ILE A 21 -14.64 -6.19 3.65
CA ILE A 21 -15.24 -7.14 4.54
C ILE A 21 -14.11 -7.97 5.20
N ASP A 22 -14.26 -8.37 6.46
CA ASP A 22 -13.27 -9.22 7.16
C ASP A 22 -13.25 -10.67 6.61
N PHE A 23 -12.35 -11.51 7.15
CA PHE A 23 -12.15 -12.91 6.73
C PHE A 23 -13.42 -13.79 6.88
N GLU A 24 -14.44 -13.32 7.62
CA GLU A 24 -15.71 -14.00 7.82
C GLU A 24 -16.86 -13.46 6.95
N GLY A 25 -16.61 -12.47 6.09
CA GLY A 25 -17.70 -11.88 5.32
C GLY A 25 -18.44 -10.77 6.10
N LYS A 26 -17.89 -10.26 7.22
CA LYS A 26 -18.54 -9.27 8.08
C LYS A 26 -17.86 -7.89 8.03
N LEU A 27 -18.68 -6.84 8.11
CA LEU A 27 -18.19 -5.47 8.28
C LEU A 27 -17.62 -5.37 9.71
N ALA A 28 -16.29 -5.35 9.87
CA ALA A 28 -15.70 -5.06 11.17
C ALA A 28 -16.21 -3.69 11.65
N PRO A 29 -16.71 -3.54 12.88
CA PRO A 29 -17.28 -2.29 13.33
C PRO A 29 -16.18 -1.22 13.38
N MET A 30 -16.18 -0.33 12.38
CA MET A 30 -15.30 0.85 12.29
C MET A 30 -15.70 1.97 13.26
N ASP A 31 -16.45 1.65 14.32
CA ASP A 31 -16.88 2.63 15.34
C ASP A 31 -15.90 2.68 16.53
N ASP A 32 -14.95 1.75 16.59
CA ASP A 32 -13.93 1.75 17.63
C ASP A 32 -12.67 2.50 17.19
N ARG A 33 -12.32 3.52 17.98
CA ARG A 33 -11.17 4.40 17.73
C ARG A 33 -9.86 3.62 17.63
N ALA A 34 -9.65 2.64 18.51
CA ALA A 34 -8.42 1.86 18.52
C ALA A 34 -8.25 1.02 17.23
N THR A 35 -9.37 0.59 16.65
CA THR A 35 -9.40 -0.15 15.39
C THR A 35 -8.99 0.75 14.22
N ILE A 36 -9.51 1.99 14.14
CA ILE A 36 -9.12 2.96 13.10
C ILE A 36 -7.66 3.38 13.24
N GLU A 37 -7.18 3.61 14.47
CA GLU A 37 -5.77 3.97 14.71
C GLU A 37 -4.81 2.86 14.26
N ARG A 38 -5.15 1.59 14.49
CA ARG A 38 -4.35 0.45 14.00
C ARG A 38 -4.28 0.39 12.48
N TYR A 39 -5.42 0.56 11.80
CA TYR A 39 -5.45 0.56 10.34
C TYR A 39 -4.74 1.78 9.75
N LEU A 40 -4.85 2.93 10.40
CA LEU A 40 -4.12 4.13 9.99
C LEU A 40 -2.61 3.89 10.06
N ALA A 41 -2.11 3.30 11.14
CA ALA A 41 -0.70 2.96 11.26
C ALA A 41 -0.23 2.01 10.16
N GLN A 42 -1.07 1.03 9.77
CA GLN A 42 -0.76 0.12 8.68
C GLN A 42 -0.75 0.84 7.32
N ALA A 43 -1.74 1.67 7.03
CA ALA A 43 -1.79 2.47 5.81
C ALA A 43 -0.58 3.42 5.71
N GLU A 44 -0.18 4.05 6.83
CA GLU A 44 1.01 4.91 6.89
C GLU A 44 2.31 4.14 6.63
N ALA A 45 2.43 2.91 7.14
CA ALA A 45 3.57 2.05 6.85
C ALA A 45 3.65 1.70 5.35
N HIS A 46 2.53 1.32 4.73
CA HIS A 46 2.49 1.01 3.29
C HIS A 46 2.74 2.23 2.40
N VAL A 47 2.31 3.41 2.84
CA VAL A 47 2.67 4.67 2.16
C VAL A 47 4.19 4.87 2.21
N ALA A 48 4.80 4.82 3.39
CA ALA A 48 6.24 5.02 3.53
C ALA A 48 7.08 3.98 2.75
N GLU A 49 6.64 2.72 2.77
CA GLU A 49 7.27 1.64 2.01
C GLU A 49 7.15 1.86 0.49
N GLY A 50 5.96 2.25 0.01
CA GLY A 50 5.70 2.55 -1.40
C GLY A 50 6.52 3.72 -1.93
N GLU A 51 6.72 4.77 -1.13
CA GLU A 51 7.62 5.88 -1.49
C GLU A 51 9.06 5.38 -1.72
N GLY A 52 9.54 4.47 -0.87
CA GLY A 52 10.85 3.84 -1.00
C GLY A 52 11.00 3.08 -2.32
N TYR A 53 10.01 2.25 -2.68
CA TYR A 53 10.02 1.49 -3.93
C TYR A 53 9.97 2.39 -5.16
N ILE A 54 9.15 3.44 -5.15
CA ILE A 54 9.07 4.42 -6.24
C ILE A 54 10.41 5.11 -6.46
N ILE A 55 11.08 5.54 -5.37
CA ILE A 55 12.40 6.18 -5.45
C ILE A 55 13.43 5.22 -6.05
N GLN A 56 13.50 3.98 -5.56
CA GLN A 56 14.44 2.97 -6.08
C GLN A 56 14.17 2.67 -7.56
N GLN A 57 12.91 2.51 -7.95
CA GLN A 57 12.54 2.20 -9.32
C GLN A 57 12.91 3.35 -10.28
N ARG A 58 12.74 4.60 -9.86
CA ARG A 58 13.19 5.77 -10.64
C ARG A 58 14.71 5.79 -10.83
N GLN A 59 15.48 5.36 -9.84
CA GLN A 59 16.94 5.24 -9.96
C GLN A 59 17.33 4.14 -10.96
N ILE A 60 16.62 3.02 -10.97
CA ILE A 60 16.82 1.93 -11.94
C ILE A 60 16.54 2.43 -13.35
N ILE A 61 15.43 3.12 -13.57
CA ILE A 61 15.10 3.70 -14.89
C ILE A 61 16.21 4.65 -15.36
N ALA A 62 16.65 5.57 -14.51
CA ALA A 62 17.74 6.51 -14.85
C ALA A 62 19.07 5.80 -15.15
N TYR A 63 19.34 4.65 -14.52
CA TYR A 63 20.48 3.82 -14.85
C TYR A 63 20.33 3.18 -16.24
N LEU A 64 19.18 2.58 -16.53
CA LEU A 64 18.90 1.90 -17.79
C LEU A 64 18.90 2.87 -18.99
N GLU A 65 18.34 4.07 -18.80
CA GLU A 65 18.37 5.16 -19.79
C GLU A 65 19.82 5.56 -20.16
N ARG A 66 20.74 5.50 -19.19
CA ARG A 66 22.16 5.82 -19.41
C ARG A 66 22.92 4.71 -20.11
N GLU A 67 22.59 3.46 -19.82
CA GLU A 67 23.22 2.28 -20.44
C GLU A 67 22.64 1.97 -21.84
N GLY A 68 21.49 2.56 -22.19
CA GLY A 68 20.85 2.39 -23.50
C GLY A 68 20.11 1.06 -23.67
N ASP A 69 19.71 0.41 -22.58
CA ASP A 69 18.89 -0.80 -22.62
C ASP A 69 17.40 -0.45 -22.68
N GLU A 70 16.93 -0.14 -23.89
CA GLU A 70 15.55 0.29 -24.15
C GLU A 70 14.50 -0.74 -23.71
N GLN A 71 14.79 -2.05 -23.81
CA GLN A 71 13.85 -3.09 -23.41
C GLN A 71 13.69 -3.16 -21.89
N ALA A 72 14.82 -3.12 -21.16
CA ALA A 72 14.79 -3.10 -19.71
C ALA A 72 14.15 -1.80 -19.19
N GLU A 73 14.40 -0.66 -19.84
CA GLU A 73 13.81 0.63 -19.48
C GLU A 73 12.27 0.61 -19.57
N ILE A 74 11.71 0.06 -20.66
CA ILE A 74 10.26 -0.07 -20.84
C ILE A 74 9.64 -0.89 -19.70
N ILE A 75 10.22 -2.05 -19.40
CA ILE A 75 9.73 -2.93 -18.32
C ILE A 75 9.83 -2.21 -16.96
N ALA A 76 10.92 -1.48 -16.73
CA ALA A 76 11.11 -0.72 -15.51
C ALA A 76 10.08 0.41 -15.34
N ARG A 77 9.65 1.06 -16.42
CA ARG A 77 8.61 2.08 -16.40
C ARG A 77 7.21 1.52 -16.17
N ASP A 78 6.91 0.35 -16.72
CA ASP A 78 5.65 -0.36 -16.46
C ASP A 78 5.55 -0.76 -14.98
N LEU A 79 6.66 -1.25 -14.41
CA LEU A 79 6.73 -1.57 -12.99
C LEU A 79 6.56 -0.32 -12.11
N LEU A 80 7.18 0.80 -12.49
CA LEU A 80 6.99 2.08 -11.79
C LEU A 80 5.52 2.50 -11.77
N THR A 81 4.83 2.39 -12.91
CA THR A 81 3.41 2.73 -13.02
C THR A 81 2.57 1.89 -12.06
N THR A 82 2.88 0.60 -11.93
CA THR A 82 2.20 -0.31 -10.99
C THR A 82 2.43 0.12 -9.54
N PHE A 83 3.67 0.44 -9.16
CA PHE A 83 3.97 0.93 -7.82
C PHE A 83 3.27 2.26 -7.52
N GLU A 84 3.24 3.20 -8.47
CA GLU A 84 2.56 4.48 -8.29
C GLU A 84 1.04 4.31 -8.12
N GLN A 85 0.41 3.40 -8.86
CA GLN A 85 -1.01 3.08 -8.72
C GLN A 85 -1.32 2.46 -7.35
N SER A 86 -0.57 1.44 -6.93
CA SER A 86 -0.74 0.80 -5.63
C SER A 86 -0.49 1.79 -4.49
N HIS A 87 0.55 2.62 -4.60
CA HIS A 87 0.87 3.64 -3.60
C HIS A 87 -0.26 4.68 -3.49
N GLY A 88 -0.83 5.12 -4.62
CA GLY A 88 -1.99 6.02 -4.62
C GLY A 88 -3.20 5.46 -3.86
N ALA A 89 -3.44 4.14 -3.95
CA ALA A 89 -4.51 3.49 -3.19
C ALA A 89 -4.26 3.54 -1.67
N TYR A 90 -3.02 3.29 -1.22
CA TYR A 90 -2.67 3.40 0.20
C TYR A 90 -2.75 4.83 0.72
N VAL A 91 -2.36 5.83 -0.08
CA VAL A 91 -2.51 7.25 0.28
C VAL A 91 -4.00 7.59 0.45
N ALA A 92 -4.86 7.16 -0.47
CA ALA A 92 -6.30 7.41 -0.38
C ALA A 92 -6.93 6.76 0.86
N ASP A 93 -6.53 5.53 1.21
CA ASP A 93 -7.04 4.85 2.40
C ASP A 93 -6.56 5.54 3.70
N ARG A 94 -5.28 5.93 3.77
CA ARG A 94 -4.75 6.73 4.90
C ARG A 94 -5.56 8.01 5.09
N ASP A 95 -5.82 8.73 4.01
CA ASP A 95 -6.52 10.02 4.08
C ASP A 95 -7.98 9.83 4.51
N ARG A 96 -8.65 8.76 4.06
CA ARG A 96 -9.96 8.35 4.55
C ARG A 96 -9.96 8.03 6.05
N LEU A 97 -9.02 7.20 6.51
CA LEU A 97 -8.91 6.80 7.93
C LEU A 97 -8.65 8.01 8.85
N ARG A 98 -7.84 8.97 8.41
CA ARG A 98 -7.63 10.24 9.12
C ARG A 98 -8.92 11.06 9.24
N ALA A 99 -9.73 11.11 8.18
CA ALA A 99 -11.02 11.79 8.21
C ALA A 99 -12.01 11.11 9.16
N GLU A 100 -12.10 9.77 9.14
CA GLU A 100 -12.94 8.98 10.04
C GLU A 100 -12.55 9.17 11.50
N LEU A 101 -11.25 9.12 11.82
CA LEU A 101 -10.73 9.35 13.17
C LEU A 101 -11.08 10.75 13.68
N THR A 102 -10.98 11.75 12.80
CA THR A 102 -11.35 13.14 13.12
C THR A 102 -12.84 13.26 13.43
N ALA A 103 -13.70 12.65 12.62
CA ALA A 103 -15.15 12.66 12.79
C ALA A 103 -15.58 11.95 14.09
N LEU A 104 -14.98 10.81 14.41
CA LEU A 104 -15.21 10.09 15.67
C LEU A 104 -14.83 10.94 16.89
N GLY A 105 -13.67 11.60 16.83
CA GLY A 105 -13.25 12.51 17.89
C GLY A 105 -14.23 13.67 18.11
N GLN A 106 -14.84 14.20 17.04
CA GLN A 106 -15.87 15.24 17.14
C GLN A 106 -17.15 14.71 17.80
N ARG A 107 -17.60 13.51 17.40
CA ARG A 107 -18.81 12.86 17.94
C ARG A 107 -18.70 12.49 19.42
N GLN A 108 -17.50 12.16 19.88
CA GLN A 108 -17.26 11.84 21.29
C GLN A 108 -17.18 13.09 22.20
N ARG A 109 -17.08 14.29 21.62
CA ARG A 109 -17.02 15.57 22.34
C ARG A 109 -18.34 16.34 22.39
N SER A 110 -19.35 15.90 21.62
CA SER A 110 -20.72 16.44 21.58
C SER A 110 -21.64 15.65 22.50
#